data_AF-A0A761QNS1-F1
#
_entry.id   AF-A0A761QNS1-F1
#
_cell.length_a   1.000
_cell.length_b   1.000
_cell.length_c   1.000
_cell.angle_alpha   90.00
_cell.angle_beta   90.00
_cell.angle_gamma   90.00
#
_symmetry.space_group_name_H-M   'P 1'
#
loop_
_entity.id
_entity.type
_entity.pdbx_description
1 polymer ?
#
loop_
_entity_poly.entity_id
_entity_poly.type
_entity_poly.pdbx_seq_one_letter_code
_entity_poly.pdbx_strand_id
1 'polypeptide(L)'
;MEYQLTLNWPDFLERHWQKRPVVLKRGFSNFIDPLSPDELAGLAMESEIDSRLVSHQDGKWQVSHGPFESYDHLGESNWSLLVQAVNHWHEPTAALMRPFRALPDWRIDDLMISFSVPGGGVGPHLDQY
;
A
#
# COMPACT_ATOMS: atom_id res chain seq x y z
N MET A 1 -4.65 -3.74 -17.47
CA MET A 1 -5.64 -4.56 -16.74
C MET A 1 -6.69 -3.63 -16.14
N GLU A 2 -7.96 -4.03 -16.08
CA GLU A 2 -9.02 -3.23 -15.42
C GLU A 2 -9.51 -3.95 -14.18
N TYR A 3 -9.58 -3.23 -13.06
CA TYR A 3 -10.09 -3.74 -11.80
C TYR A 3 -11.57 -3.41 -11.65
N GLN A 4 -12.35 -4.33 -11.09
CA GLN A 4 -13.79 -4.14 -10.85
C GLN A 4 -14.12 -4.36 -9.38
N LEU A 5 -14.67 -3.32 -8.74
CA LEU A 5 -15.02 -3.35 -7.33
C LEU A 5 -16.43 -3.91 -7.14
N THR A 6 -16.55 -4.98 -6.36
CA THR A 6 -17.82 -5.59 -5.95
C THR A 6 -18.31 -4.91 -4.67
N LEU A 7 -18.85 -3.70 -4.81
CA LEU A 7 -19.31 -2.86 -3.69
C LEU A 7 -20.65 -2.18 -4.00
N ASN A 8 -21.56 -2.17 -3.03
CA ASN A 8 -22.76 -1.33 -3.06
C ASN A 8 -22.41 0.08 -2.57
N TRP A 9 -22.14 1.00 -3.49
CA TRP A 9 -21.73 2.37 -3.19
C TRP A 9 -22.76 3.16 -2.36
N PRO A 10 -24.07 3.15 -2.67
CA PRO A 10 -25.07 3.81 -1.83
C PRO A 10 -25.02 3.39 -0.36
N ASP A 11 -25.00 2.08 -0.08
CA ASP A 11 -24.95 1.56 1.31
C ASP A 11 -23.62 1.92 2.00
N PHE A 12 -22.51 1.85 1.26
CA PHE A 12 -21.19 2.23 1.76
C PHE A 12 -21.11 3.71 2.15
N LEU A 13 -21.60 4.61 1.29
CA LEU A 13 -21.59 6.05 1.54
C LEU A 13 -22.49 6.43 2.70
N GLU A 14 -23.69 5.84 2.77
CA GLU A 14 -24.64 6.08 3.86
C GLU A 14 -24.06 5.65 5.21
N ARG A 15 -23.53 4.42 5.29
CA ARG A 15 -23.27 3.77 6.58
C ARG A 15 -21.82 3.74 7.01
N HIS A 16 -20.85 3.90 6.10
CA HIS A 16 -19.43 3.65 6.38
C HIS A 16 -18.52 4.84 6.12
N TRP A 17 -18.66 5.51 4.98
CA TRP A 17 -17.79 6.62 4.59
C TRP A 17 -17.78 7.74 5.66
N GLN A 18 -16.60 8.01 6.22
CA GLN A 18 -16.34 8.92 7.36
C GLN A 18 -17.17 8.64 8.64
N LYS A 19 -17.53 7.37 8.90
CA LYS A 19 -18.37 7.00 10.06
C LYS A 19 -17.85 5.79 10.83
N ARG A 20 -17.60 4.67 10.15
CA ARG A 20 -17.22 3.40 10.80
C ARG A 20 -16.43 2.47 9.86
N PRO A 21 -15.45 1.73 10.39
CA PRO A 21 -14.65 0.79 9.59
C PRO A 21 -15.48 -0.43 9.14
N VAL A 22 -15.08 -1.04 8.03
CA VAL A 22 -15.71 -2.27 7.49
C VAL A 22 -14.72 -3.09 6.67
N VAL A 23 -14.86 -4.42 6.75
CA VAL A 23 -14.12 -5.36 5.88
C VAL A 23 -14.99 -5.73 4.68
N LEU A 24 -14.57 -5.32 3.47
CA LEU A 24 -15.23 -5.67 2.21
C LEU A 24 -14.67 -7.01 1.68
N LYS A 25 -15.26 -8.13 2.12
CA LYS A 25 -14.82 -9.47 1.72
C LYS A 25 -14.95 -9.67 0.21
N ARG A 26 -13.84 -10.01 -0.45
CA ARG A 26 -13.75 -10.18 -1.91
C ARG A 26 -14.18 -8.92 -2.68
N GLY A 27 -13.78 -7.74 -2.18
CA GLY A 27 -14.04 -6.46 -2.86
C GLY A 27 -13.54 -6.44 -4.31
N PHE A 28 -12.41 -7.10 -4.59
CA PHE A 28 -12.02 -7.50 -5.93
C PHE A 28 -12.15 -9.02 -6.06
N SER A 29 -12.85 -9.49 -7.09
CA SER A 29 -12.94 -10.92 -7.40
C SER A 29 -11.72 -11.36 -8.19
N ASN A 30 -11.12 -12.50 -7.83
CA ASN A 30 -9.93 -13.04 -8.50
C ASN A 30 -8.81 -11.99 -8.64
N PHE A 31 -8.47 -11.34 -7.52
CA PHE A 31 -7.48 -10.27 -7.49
C PHE A 31 -6.13 -10.76 -8.05
N ILE A 32 -5.55 -9.97 -8.95
CA ILE A 32 -4.21 -10.16 -9.52
C ILE A 32 -3.41 -8.92 -9.14
N ASP A 33 -2.28 -9.13 -8.47
CA ASP A 33 -1.38 -8.05 -8.08
C ASP A 33 -0.90 -7.28 -9.32
N PRO A 34 -0.97 -5.94 -9.30
CA PRO A 34 -0.52 -5.14 -10.45
C PRO A 34 1.01 -5.10 -10.54
N LEU A 35 1.73 -5.42 -9.47
CA LEU A 35 3.16 -5.21 -9.27
C LEU A 35 3.69 -6.36 -8.40
N SER A 36 4.84 -6.90 -8.77
CA SER A 36 5.54 -7.93 -7.99
C SER A 36 6.40 -7.31 -6.86
N PRO A 37 6.78 -8.11 -5.85
CA PRO A 37 7.71 -7.66 -4.80
C PRO A 37 9.05 -7.16 -5.36
N ASP A 38 9.58 -7.81 -6.40
CA ASP A 38 10.87 -7.45 -7.01
C ASP A 38 10.79 -6.10 -7.72
N GLU A 39 9.70 -5.83 -8.44
CA GLU A 39 9.48 -4.52 -9.07
C GLU A 39 9.29 -3.41 -8.02
N LEU A 40 8.58 -3.68 -6.92
CA LEU A 40 8.44 -2.74 -5.81
C LEU A 40 9.79 -2.42 -5.15
N ALA A 41 10.62 -3.44 -4.93
CA ALA A 41 11.96 -3.27 -4.39
C ALA A 41 12.85 -2.45 -5.35
N GLY A 42 12.74 -2.69 -6.66
CA GLY A 42 13.43 -1.91 -7.69
C GLY A 42 13.01 -0.44 -7.69
N LEU A 43 11.71 -0.15 -7.59
CA LEU A 43 11.21 1.23 -7.46
C LEU A 43 11.78 1.94 -6.23
N ALA A 44 11.89 1.24 -5.10
CA ALA A 44 12.47 1.83 -3.87
C ALA A 44 13.98 2.09 -3.93
N MET A 45 14.67 1.68 -5.00
CA MET A 45 16.07 2.05 -5.26
C MET A 45 16.21 3.36 -6.02
N GLU A 46 15.13 3.87 -6.62
CA GLU A 46 15.15 5.12 -7.38
C GLU A 46 15.11 6.33 -6.43
N SER A 47 15.93 7.34 -6.72
CA SER A 47 16.15 8.48 -5.81
C SER A 47 14.95 9.44 -5.69
N GLU A 48 14.09 9.43 -6.70
CA GLU A 48 12.91 10.26 -6.84
C GLU A 48 11.70 9.69 -6.09
N ILE A 49 11.81 8.46 -5.59
CA ILE A 49 10.72 7.70 -4.99
C ILE A 49 10.86 7.68 -3.47
N ASP A 50 9.88 8.26 -2.77
CA ASP A 50 9.80 8.18 -1.31
C ASP A 50 9.46 6.76 -0.88
N SER A 51 10.43 6.12 -0.22
CA SER A 51 10.31 4.79 0.32
C SER A 51 10.92 4.71 1.71
N ARG A 52 10.41 3.77 2.52
CA ARG A 52 10.95 3.49 3.84
C ARG A 52 10.87 2.02 4.16
N LEU A 53 11.86 1.56 4.92
CA LEU A 53 11.90 0.22 5.49
C LEU A 53 11.73 0.33 6.99
N VAL A 54 10.73 -0.37 7.52
CA VAL A 54 10.43 -0.43 8.94
C VAL A 54 10.73 -1.84 9.43
N SER A 55 11.55 -1.96 10.46
CA SER A 55 11.88 -3.24 11.08
C SER A 55 11.68 -3.20 12.59
N HIS A 56 11.49 -4.38 13.18
CA HIS A 56 11.33 -4.54 14.62
C HIS A 56 12.11 -5.76 15.12
N GLN A 57 13.09 -5.53 15.99
CA GLN A 57 13.91 -6.58 16.59
C GLN A 57 14.04 -6.32 18.10
N ASP A 58 13.81 -7.36 18.91
CA ASP A 58 13.96 -7.32 20.38
C ASP A 58 13.26 -6.13 21.06
N GLY A 59 12.05 -5.80 20.62
CA GLY A 59 11.27 -4.68 21.18
C GLY A 59 11.67 -3.30 20.65
N LYS A 60 12.64 -3.21 19.73
CA LYS A 60 13.14 -1.96 19.17
C LYS A 60 12.71 -1.82 17.72
N TRP A 61 12.14 -0.66 17.42
CA TRP A 61 11.76 -0.27 16.07
C TRP A 61 12.90 0.50 15.41
N GLN A 62 13.13 0.22 14.13
CA GLN A 62 14.05 0.95 13.28
C GLN A 62 13.35 1.36 11.99
N VAL A 63 13.67 2.57 11.52
CA VAL A 63 13.19 3.08 10.25
C VAL A 63 14.40 3.55 9.45
N SER A 64 14.49 3.09 8.20
CA SER A 64 15.45 3.55 7.21
C SER A 64 14.69 4.14 6.03
N HIS A 65 15.15 5.26 5.49
CA HIS A 65 14.55 5.91 4.33
C HIS A 65 15.37 5.57 3.08
N GLY A 66 14.69 5.43 1.95
CA GLY A 66 15.33 5.18 0.68
C GLY A 66 16.06 6.41 0.10
N PRO A 67 16.69 6.27 -1.06
CA PRO A 67 16.75 5.02 -1.84
C PRO A 67 17.63 3.95 -1.17
N PHE A 68 17.38 2.69 -1.49
CA PHE A 68 18.18 1.55 -1.01
C PHE A 68 19.15 1.06 -2.09
N GLU A 69 20.41 0.82 -1.73
CA GLU A 69 21.40 0.24 -2.66
C GLU A 69 21.37 -1.29 -2.67
N SER A 70 21.00 -1.92 -1.56
CA SER A 70 20.96 -3.38 -1.39
C SER A 70 19.97 -3.78 -0.29
N TYR A 71 19.41 -4.98 -0.45
CA TYR A 71 18.50 -5.63 0.50
C TYR A 71 19.13 -6.84 1.21
N ASP A 72 20.41 -7.13 0.96
CA ASP A 72 21.09 -8.38 1.39
C ASP A 72 21.22 -8.52 2.91
N HIS A 73 21.15 -7.40 3.63
CA HIS A 73 21.25 -7.35 5.08
C HIS A 73 19.92 -7.67 5.79
N LEU A 74 18.82 -7.82 5.05
CA LEU A 74 17.51 -8.12 5.59
C LEU A 74 17.34 -9.62 5.88
N GLY A 75 16.73 -9.93 7.01
CA GLY A 75 16.38 -11.30 7.38
C GLY A 75 15.05 -11.76 6.76
N GLU A 76 14.60 -12.95 7.18
CA GLU A 76 13.35 -13.55 6.69
C GLU A 76 12.09 -13.09 7.44
N SER A 77 12.21 -12.22 8.45
CA SER A 77 11.09 -11.81 9.32
C SER A 77 11.20 -10.38 9.84
N ASN A 78 10.08 -9.86 10.33
CA ASN A 78 9.97 -8.62 11.12
C ASN A 78 10.40 -7.32 10.42
N TRP A 79 10.24 -7.23 9.10
CA TRP A 79 10.40 -5.98 8.37
C TRP A 79 9.33 -5.78 7.29
N SER A 80 9.12 -4.52 6.92
CA SER A 80 8.23 -4.12 5.83
C SER A 80 8.86 -2.98 5.02
N LEU A 81 8.80 -3.09 3.70
CA LEU A 81 9.09 -2.02 2.76
C LEU A 81 7.79 -1.30 2.40
N LEU A 82 7.78 0.02 2.48
CA LEU A 82 6.66 0.88 2.12
C LEU A 82 7.13 1.88 1.05
N VAL A 83 6.41 1.97 -0.06
CA VAL A 83 6.73 2.87 -1.18
C VAL A 83 5.52 3.77 -1.44
N GLN A 84 5.73 5.08 -1.38
CA GLN A 84 4.68 6.07 -1.57
C GLN A 84 4.37 6.27 -3.06
N ALA A 85 3.13 6.67 -3.34
CA ALA A 85 2.68 7.14 -4.65
C ALA A 85 3.13 6.26 -5.85
N VAL A 86 3.02 4.93 -5.71
CA VAL A 86 3.46 3.97 -6.75
C VAL A 86 2.66 4.15 -8.04
N ASN A 87 1.43 4.65 -7.94
CA ASN A 87 0.60 5.03 -9.08
C ASN A 87 1.24 6.10 -9.99
N HIS A 88 2.20 6.90 -9.52
CA HIS A 88 2.93 7.87 -10.36
C HIS A 88 3.98 7.20 -11.25
N TRP A 89 4.54 6.08 -10.78
CA TRP A 89 5.70 5.44 -11.39
C TRP A 89 5.35 4.13 -12.11
N HIS A 90 4.18 3.56 -11.82
CA HIS A 90 3.78 2.26 -12.33
C HIS A 90 2.32 2.23 -12.81
N GLU A 91 2.13 2.32 -14.13
CA GLU A 91 0.80 2.41 -14.77
C GLU A 91 -0.18 1.28 -14.37
N PRO A 92 0.22 -0.01 -14.28
CA PRO A 92 -0.68 -1.05 -13.80
C PRO A 92 -1.23 -0.80 -12.39
N THR A 93 -0.44 -0.18 -11.50
CA THR A 93 -0.92 0.15 -10.15
C THR A 93 -1.89 1.32 -10.15
N ALA A 94 -1.71 2.32 -11.04
CA ALA A 94 -2.67 3.41 -11.21
C ALA A 94 -4.06 2.90 -11.63
N ALA A 95 -4.14 1.78 -12.35
CA ALA A 95 -5.43 1.16 -12.70
C ALA A 95 -6.26 0.72 -11.48
N LEU A 96 -5.63 0.42 -10.32
CA LEU A 96 -6.32 0.09 -9.07
C LEU A 96 -7.13 1.26 -8.49
N MET A 97 -6.79 2.50 -8.83
CA MET A 97 -7.46 3.68 -8.27
C MET A 97 -8.80 3.97 -8.96
N ARG A 98 -8.95 3.59 -10.25
CA ARG A 98 -10.14 3.92 -11.06
C ARG A 98 -11.48 3.47 -10.46
N PRO A 99 -11.60 2.27 -9.85
CA PRO A 99 -12.86 1.82 -9.26
C PRO A 99 -13.34 2.69 -8.09
N PHE A 100 -12.47 3.47 -7.46
CA PHE A 100 -12.79 4.35 -6.34
C PHE A 100 -13.32 5.73 -6.77
N ARG A 101 -13.44 6.02 -8.07
CA ARG A 101 -13.98 7.30 -8.59
C ARG A 101 -15.49 7.51 -8.36
N ALA A 102 -16.14 6.60 -7.63
CA ALA A 102 -17.42 6.91 -6.99
C ALA A 102 -17.26 7.95 -5.84
N LEU A 103 -16.05 8.11 -5.32
CA LEU A 103 -15.64 9.22 -4.46
C LEU A 103 -15.08 10.37 -5.33
N PRO A 104 -15.20 11.64 -4.88
CA PRO A 104 -14.68 12.78 -5.63
C PRO A 104 -13.16 12.74 -5.78
N ASP A 105 -12.65 12.99 -6.99
CA ASP A 105 -11.20 12.93 -7.28
C ASP A 105 -10.38 13.86 -6.36
N TRP A 106 -10.89 15.04 -6.00
CA TRP A 106 -10.19 16.00 -5.13
C TRP A 106 -9.97 15.52 -3.68
N ARG A 107 -10.62 14.41 -3.29
CA ARG A 107 -10.47 13.76 -1.97
C ARG A 107 -9.53 12.57 -2.00
N ILE A 108 -9.21 12.06 -3.20
CA ILE A 108 -8.32 10.93 -3.37
C ILE A 108 -6.90 11.49 -3.41
N ASP A 109 -6.02 10.88 -2.63
CA ASP A 109 -4.59 11.18 -2.64
C ASP A 109 -3.89 10.21 -3.60
N ASP A 110 -2.96 9.39 -3.13
CA ASP A 110 -2.18 8.46 -3.93
C ASP A 110 -2.24 7.00 -3.43
N LEU A 111 -1.56 6.09 -4.12
CA LEU A 111 -1.48 4.67 -3.81
C LEU A 111 -0.11 4.31 -3.22
N MET A 112 -0.06 4.13 -1.90
CA MET A 112 1.09 3.55 -1.20
C MET A 112 0.99 2.02 -1.22
N ILE A 113 2.11 1.34 -1.52
CA ILE A 113 2.20 -0.13 -1.50
C ILE A 113 3.22 -0.57 -0.46
N SER A 114 2.85 -1.58 0.33
CA SER A 114 3.75 -2.21 1.29
C SER A 114 3.98 -3.68 0.96
N PHE A 115 5.24 -4.13 1.02
CA PHE A 115 5.61 -5.54 1.09
C PHE A 115 6.07 -5.87 2.51
N SER A 116 5.61 -6.99 3.07
CA SER A 116 5.97 -7.40 4.43
C SER A 116 6.31 -8.88 4.45
N VAL A 117 7.43 -9.22 5.08
CA VAL A 117 7.73 -10.60 5.46
C VAL A 117 6.94 -10.97 6.73
N PRO A 118 6.86 -12.26 7.13
CA PRO A 118 6.17 -12.64 8.36
C PRO A 118 6.62 -11.83 9.58
N GLY A 119 5.66 -11.28 10.33
CA GLY A 119 5.90 -10.39 11.47
C GLY A 119 6.23 -8.93 11.10
N GLY A 120 6.37 -8.61 9.81
CA GLY A 120 6.59 -7.26 9.31
C GLY A 120 5.36 -6.36 9.41
N GLY A 121 5.58 -5.07 9.62
CA GLY A 121 4.54 -4.05 9.69
C GLY A 121 5.08 -2.76 10.32
N VAL A 122 4.17 -1.84 10.64
CA VAL A 122 4.50 -0.50 11.20
C VAL A 122 4.05 -0.30 12.64
N GLY A 123 3.47 -1.34 13.25
CA GLY A 123 2.93 -1.28 14.61
C GLY A 123 1.61 -0.48 14.73
N PRO A 124 1.06 -0.35 15.96
CA PRO A 124 -0.17 0.39 16.21
C PRO A 124 -0.02 1.89 15.92
N HIS A 125 -0.88 2.44 15.06
CA HIS A 125 -0.90 3.85 14.68
C HIS A 125 -2.33 4.30 14.34
N LEU A 126 -2.48 5.59 14.03
CA LEU A 126 -3.71 6.20 13.52
C LEU A 126 -3.39 7.10 12.34
N ASP A 127 -4.34 7.27 11.44
CA ASP A 127 -4.26 8.17 10.29
C ASP A 127 -5.33 9.26 10.39
N GLN A 128 -5.07 10.41 9.74
CA GLN A 128 -5.97 11.59 9.76
C GLN A 128 -6.78 11.76 8.46
N TYR A 129 -6.73 10.77 7.57
CA TYR A 129 -7.35 10.82 6.23
C TYR A 129 -8.78 10.27 6.21
#